data_AF-A0A355TQ28-F1
#
_entry.id   AF-A0A355TQ28-F1
#
_cell.length_a   1.000
_cell.length_b   1.000
_cell.length_c   1.000
_cell.angle_alpha   90.00
_cell.angle_beta   90.00
_cell.angle_gamma   90.00
#
_symmetry.space_group_name_H-M   'P 1'
#
loop_
_entity.id
_entity.type
_entity.pdbx_description
1 polymer ?
#
loop_
_entity_poly.entity_id
_entity_poly.type
_entity_poly.pdbx_seq_one_letter_code
_entity_poly.pdbx_strand_id
1 'polypeptide(L)'
;MIGSIHTPNYDNYTTQCSGHCKNPNRKPCEKPVAKDIEFSYNAQDQLVQSAGTTEVEGVVIYKEAVFTDRTKMKRGDLKTNADGAVIYDQKTNPKEFTSAHVFAAVNNTLEMFQDAYGEKIPWALPGNRIPTDRMKIVPDGGEMLNAYYSRRDVSVNFFHAVDPATNEMVYSGQSGEVVSHEVGHAMLDGLHPEYLQAWSPDPGGFHESFADMTAFMMATQDDATCELVAQQTGGDLTKDNSLSLTGEELGTVIGHATGDTSRNNIRNANNKFKWVDPKTLPENPPKGGLGTEMHSWSQVYTGAMYDAFTVMVKRGMEEEGMTAAQAIKDCGQQFINLYAATLKDAPKGDFTYKQMANCMLKADREHMGGKNQEILRNAFVGRNILQDGMSINETPDYGMRNTRTMTVSLDGDFGMFSGAKVDTLVDADKMYASDSTRPEATDLKHDMKRLIDAGRILYTEPNQTLQTKDLFDKDGVPYAGVVRWIDGNMVIEKNTIIA
;
A
#
# COMPACT_ATOMS: atom_id res chain seq x y z
N MET A 1 25.68 1.56 1.95
CA MET A 1 25.63 0.21 2.53
C MET A 1 24.43 0.18 3.42
N ILE A 2 23.35 -0.48 3.00
CA ILE A 2 22.17 -0.67 3.85
C ILE A 2 22.57 -1.73 4.87
N GLY A 3 22.35 -1.45 6.17
CA GLY A 3 22.71 -2.33 7.27
C GLY A 3 22.12 -3.74 7.11
N SER A 4 22.59 -4.68 7.94
CA SER A 4 22.04 -6.03 8.01
C SER A 4 20.52 -5.98 8.16
N ILE A 5 19.76 -6.48 7.18
CA ILE A 5 18.30 -6.63 7.24
C ILE A 5 17.95 -7.48 8.46
N HIS A 6 17.56 -6.81 9.56
CA HIS A 6 17.06 -7.49 10.74
C HIS A 6 15.59 -7.79 10.52
N THR A 7 15.25 -9.08 10.54
CA THR A 7 13.86 -9.50 10.53
C THR A 7 13.20 -9.02 11.84
N PRO A 8 12.05 -8.31 11.80
CA PRO A 8 11.32 -8.02 13.02
C PRO A 8 10.99 -9.31 13.77
N ASN A 9 11.26 -9.34 15.09
CA ASN A 9 10.95 -10.51 15.89
C ASN A 9 9.43 -10.57 16.19
N TYR A 10 8.75 -11.56 15.60
CA TYR A 10 7.30 -11.77 15.72
C TYR A 10 6.89 -12.72 16.86
N ASP A 11 7.82 -13.25 17.66
CA ASP A 11 7.54 -14.35 18.63
C ASP A 11 6.78 -13.91 19.90
N ASN A 12 6.49 -12.61 20.08
CA ASN A 12 5.93 -12.06 21.33
C ASN A 12 4.60 -11.30 21.18
N TYR A 13 3.83 -11.56 20.13
CA TYR A 13 2.50 -10.95 19.89
C TYR A 13 1.33 -11.67 20.60
N THR A 14 1.61 -12.37 21.70
CA THR A 14 0.61 -13.20 22.41
C THR A 14 -0.37 -12.35 23.21
N THR A 15 -1.65 -12.45 22.84
CA THR A 15 -2.80 -11.83 23.53
C THR A 15 -3.60 -12.83 24.36
N GLN A 16 -3.04 -14.00 24.74
CA GLN A 16 -3.81 -14.98 25.51
C GLN A 16 -4.07 -14.51 26.95
N CYS A 17 -5.12 -13.71 27.11
CA CYS A 17 -6.06 -13.87 28.21
C CYS A 17 -7.04 -14.99 27.84
N SER A 18 -6.55 -16.23 27.63
CA SER A 18 -7.42 -17.40 27.62
C SER A 18 -7.88 -17.64 29.05
N GLY A 19 -8.98 -17.01 29.43
CA GLY A 19 -9.65 -17.22 30.70
C GLY A 19 -10.20 -18.63 30.82
N HIS A 20 -9.35 -19.59 31.16
CA HIS A 20 -9.74 -20.77 31.91
C HIS A 20 -9.20 -20.63 33.34
N CYS A 21 -9.79 -19.70 34.09
CA CYS A 21 -9.54 -19.57 35.52
C CYS A 21 -10.25 -20.71 36.27
N LYS A 22 -9.66 -21.92 36.28
CA LYS A 22 -10.06 -23.02 37.18
C LYS A 22 -9.33 -22.97 38.53
N ASN A 23 -9.07 -21.77 39.08
CA ASN A 23 -8.52 -21.65 40.42
C ASN A 23 -9.43 -20.75 41.28
N PRO A 24 -10.19 -21.32 42.24
CA PRO A 24 -11.14 -20.57 43.06
C PRO A 24 -10.50 -19.54 44.01
N ASN A 25 -9.15 -19.50 44.11
CA ASN A 25 -8.41 -18.55 44.94
C ASN A 25 -7.73 -17.41 44.14
N ARG A 26 -7.90 -17.31 42.81
CA ARG A 26 -7.41 -16.14 42.06
C ARG A 26 -8.44 -15.03 42.09
N LYS A 27 -8.02 -13.83 42.54
CA LYS A 27 -8.78 -12.58 42.31
C LYS A 27 -9.21 -12.52 40.83
N PRO A 28 -10.43 -12.07 40.51
CA PRO A 28 -10.88 -11.91 39.13
C PRO A 28 -9.82 -11.14 38.34
N CYS A 29 -9.42 -11.67 37.18
CA CYS A 29 -8.53 -10.93 36.30
C CYS A 29 -9.31 -9.68 35.85
N GLU A 30 -8.82 -8.50 36.21
CA GLU A 30 -9.41 -7.23 35.79
C GLU A 30 -9.50 -7.25 34.26
N LYS A 31 -10.74 -7.16 33.74
CA LYS A 31 -10.96 -7.20 32.30
C LYS A 31 -10.40 -5.90 31.70
N PRO A 32 -9.58 -5.97 30.65
CA PRO A 32 -9.13 -4.76 29.96
C PRO A 32 -10.35 -3.99 29.44
N VAL A 33 -10.35 -2.66 29.63
CA VAL A 33 -11.42 -1.76 29.17
C VAL A 33 -10.90 -1.00 27.95
N ALA A 34 -11.67 -1.02 26.86
CA ALA A 34 -11.40 -0.22 25.67
C ALA A 34 -11.84 1.23 25.92
N LYS A 35 -11.04 2.19 25.45
CA LYS A 35 -11.27 3.63 25.61
C LYS A 35 -10.74 4.37 24.39
N ASP A 36 -11.27 5.56 24.18
CA ASP A 36 -10.75 6.48 23.19
C ASP A 36 -9.57 7.23 23.83
N ILE A 37 -8.45 7.28 23.11
CA ILE A 37 -7.17 7.76 23.65
C ILE A 37 -6.53 8.70 22.63
N GLU A 38 -6.00 9.82 23.10
CA GLU A 38 -5.23 10.77 22.30
C GLU A 38 -3.76 10.31 22.18
N PHE A 39 -3.23 10.34 20.95
CA PHE A 39 -1.88 9.94 20.57
C PHE A 39 -1.14 11.09 19.89
N SER A 40 0.19 11.10 19.98
CA SER A 40 1.03 11.82 19.03
C SER A 40 0.68 11.42 17.59
N TYR A 41 0.63 12.39 16.68
CA TYR A 41 0.27 12.15 15.29
C TYR A 41 0.93 13.14 14.34
N ASN A 42 1.33 12.68 13.16
CA ASN A 42 1.73 13.52 12.05
C ASN A 42 1.02 13.06 10.77
N ALA A 43 0.23 13.94 10.14
CA ALA A 43 -0.46 13.61 8.88
C ALA A 43 0.52 13.49 7.70
N GLN A 44 1.68 14.14 7.80
CA GLN A 44 2.74 14.21 6.80
C GLN A 44 4.06 13.73 7.41
N ASP A 45 5.22 14.12 6.87
CA ASP A 45 6.52 13.98 7.53
C ASP A 45 7.02 15.30 8.15
N GLN A 46 8.11 15.23 8.91
CA GLN A 46 8.61 16.39 9.67
C GLN A 46 9.25 17.50 8.83
N LEU A 47 9.58 17.24 7.55
CA LEU A 47 10.03 18.28 6.63
C LEU A 47 8.85 19.09 6.08
N VAL A 48 7.64 18.52 6.13
CA VAL A 48 6.42 19.13 5.61
C VAL A 48 5.64 19.87 6.69
N GLN A 49 5.33 19.21 7.80
CA GLN A 49 4.45 19.74 8.84
C GLN A 49 4.88 19.29 10.23
N SER A 50 4.67 20.16 11.22
CA SER A 50 4.86 19.82 12.63
C SER A 50 3.82 18.81 13.10
N ALA A 51 4.25 17.83 13.89
CA ALA A 51 3.36 16.88 14.52
C ALA A 51 2.35 17.55 15.47
N GLY A 52 1.17 16.94 15.57
CA GLY A 52 0.10 17.27 16.51
C GLY A 52 -0.36 16.01 17.27
N THR A 53 -1.67 15.93 17.50
CA THR A 53 -2.31 14.78 18.14
C THR A 53 -3.54 14.33 17.37
N THR A 54 -3.95 13.08 17.59
CA THR A 54 -5.23 12.55 17.11
C THR A 54 -5.81 11.59 18.14
N GLU A 55 -7.13 11.46 18.17
CA GLU A 55 -7.80 10.41 18.93
C GLU A 55 -7.81 9.10 18.13
N VAL A 56 -7.81 7.98 18.86
CA VAL A 56 -8.00 6.63 18.34
C VAL A 56 -9.06 5.96 19.20
N GLU A 57 -10.11 5.44 18.57
CA GLU A 57 -11.21 4.79 19.27
C GLU A 57 -10.88 3.36 19.73
N GLY A 58 -11.52 2.92 20.82
CA GLY A 58 -11.57 1.50 21.19
C GLY A 58 -10.22 0.89 21.59
N VAL A 59 -9.27 1.70 22.07
CA VAL A 59 -7.92 1.29 22.45
C VAL A 59 -7.90 0.60 23.80
N VAL A 60 -7.15 -0.49 23.89
CA VAL A 60 -6.82 -1.18 25.14
C VAL A 60 -5.32 -1.09 25.40
N ILE A 61 -4.96 -0.44 26.51
CA ILE A 61 -3.60 -0.47 27.08
C ILE A 61 -3.64 -1.29 28.37
N TYR A 62 -3.03 -2.47 28.38
CA TYR A 62 -3.01 -3.34 29.55
C TYR A 62 -1.70 -4.12 29.67
N LYS A 63 -0.97 -3.89 30.77
CA LYS A 63 0.33 -4.55 31.04
C LYS A 63 1.27 -4.48 29.84
N GLU A 64 1.46 -3.26 29.33
CA GLU A 64 2.31 -2.93 28.16
C GLU A 64 1.86 -3.54 26.82
N ALA A 65 0.72 -4.24 26.77
CA ALA A 65 0.09 -4.60 25.51
C ALA A 65 -0.82 -3.45 25.06
N VAL A 66 -0.70 -3.07 23.78
CA VAL A 66 -1.54 -2.05 23.15
C VAL A 66 -2.21 -2.65 21.92
N PHE A 67 -3.53 -2.53 21.84
CA PHE A 67 -4.33 -3.08 20.74
C PHE A 67 -5.70 -2.42 20.61
N THR A 68 -6.28 -2.49 19.42
CA THR A 68 -7.72 -2.33 19.17
C THR A 68 -8.35 -3.71 18.91
N ASP A 69 -9.60 -3.77 18.46
CA ASP A 69 -10.17 -4.99 17.93
C ASP A 69 -9.54 -5.41 16.59
N ARG A 70 -8.93 -4.46 15.86
CA ARG A 70 -8.35 -4.65 14.51
C ARG A 70 -6.83 -4.74 14.46
N THR A 71 -6.12 -4.20 15.44
CA THR A 71 -4.65 -4.11 15.39
C THR A 71 -4.01 -4.41 16.74
N LYS A 72 -2.71 -4.73 16.73
CA LYS A 72 -1.93 -4.93 17.95
C LYS A 72 -0.45 -4.61 17.76
N MET A 73 0.19 -4.08 18.80
CA MET A 73 1.64 -3.97 18.89
C MET A 73 2.22 -5.10 19.74
N LYS A 74 3.52 -5.36 19.58
CA LYS A 74 4.24 -6.23 20.51
C LYS A 74 4.32 -5.54 21.88
N ARG A 75 4.27 -6.35 22.94
CA ARG A 75 4.31 -5.85 24.31
C ARG A 75 5.58 -5.02 24.54
N GLY A 76 5.40 -3.80 25.05
CA GLY A 76 6.48 -2.89 25.40
C GLY A 76 6.98 -2.00 24.26
N ASP A 77 6.49 -2.19 23.03
CA ASP A 77 6.84 -1.32 21.90
C ASP A 77 6.24 0.08 22.06
N LEU A 78 5.10 0.20 22.74
CA LEU A 78 4.52 1.45 23.20
C LEU A 78 4.34 1.43 24.72
N LYS A 79 4.83 2.47 25.37
CA LYS A 79 4.68 2.71 26.81
C LYS A 79 3.92 4.02 27.00
N THR A 80 3.29 4.18 28.16
CA THR A 80 2.72 5.47 28.57
C THR A 80 3.79 6.32 29.24
N ASN A 81 3.67 7.63 29.11
CA ASN A 81 4.51 8.60 29.82
C ASN A 81 4.14 8.65 31.33
N ALA A 82 4.77 9.56 32.07
CA ALA A 82 4.55 9.70 33.51
C ALA A 82 3.10 10.03 33.90
N ASP A 83 2.35 10.67 33.00
CA ASP A 83 0.95 11.05 33.19
C ASP A 83 -0.02 9.96 32.71
N GLY A 84 0.50 8.83 32.21
CA GLY A 84 -0.31 7.75 31.65
C GLY A 84 -0.78 8.01 30.22
N ALA A 85 -0.30 9.08 29.56
CA ALA A 85 -0.63 9.42 28.19
C ALA A 85 0.36 8.80 27.18
N VAL A 86 -0.01 8.79 25.90
CA VAL A 86 0.81 8.31 24.77
C VAL A 86 1.11 9.46 23.79
N ILE A 87 1.34 10.65 24.37
CA ILE A 87 1.72 11.87 23.68
C ILE A 87 3.17 12.18 24.04
N TYR A 88 3.97 12.35 23.00
CA TYR A 88 5.41 12.54 22.99
C TYR A 88 5.80 13.63 21.99
N ASP A 89 6.88 14.33 22.27
CA ASP A 89 7.49 15.27 21.32
C ASP A 89 8.37 14.50 20.32
N GLN A 90 8.23 14.81 19.03
CA GLN A 90 8.95 14.13 17.96
C GLN A 90 10.48 14.27 18.07
N LYS A 91 10.98 15.40 18.57
CA LYS A 91 12.42 15.69 18.62
C LYS A 91 13.07 15.18 19.91
N THR A 92 12.41 15.36 21.06
CA THR A 92 12.99 14.93 22.35
C THR A 92 12.72 13.47 22.67
N ASN A 93 11.68 12.87 22.07
CA ASN A 93 11.26 11.50 22.30
C ASN A 93 10.95 10.75 20.98
N PRO A 94 11.87 10.73 20.01
CA PRO A 94 11.57 10.26 18.64
C PRO A 94 11.11 8.80 18.60
N LYS A 95 11.65 7.93 19.46
CA LYS A 95 11.26 6.52 19.49
C LYS A 95 9.85 6.33 20.04
N GLU A 96 9.55 6.93 21.18
CA GLU A 96 8.22 6.86 21.79
C GLU A 96 7.16 7.56 20.92
N PHE A 97 7.52 8.68 20.31
CA PHE A 97 6.71 9.36 19.29
C PHE A 97 6.38 8.42 18.14
N THR A 98 7.39 7.77 17.54
CA THR A 98 7.19 6.82 16.42
C THR A 98 6.20 5.72 16.81
N SER A 99 6.37 5.11 17.98
CA SER A 99 5.45 4.06 18.44
C SER A 99 4.02 4.54 18.62
N ALA A 100 3.81 5.74 19.18
CA ALA A 100 2.48 6.31 19.38
C ALA A 100 1.84 6.71 18.04
N HIS A 101 2.59 7.42 17.21
CA HIS A 101 2.15 7.90 15.90
C HIS A 101 1.80 6.77 14.95
N VAL A 102 2.66 5.77 14.79
CA VAL A 102 2.37 4.61 13.93
C VAL A 102 1.10 3.90 14.38
N PHE A 103 0.90 3.71 15.70
CA PHE A 103 -0.32 3.09 16.20
C PHE A 103 -1.56 3.89 15.83
N ALA A 104 -1.52 5.21 15.99
CA ALA A 104 -2.63 6.09 15.67
C ALA A 104 -2.91 6.15 14.17
N ALA A 105 -1.90 6.43 13.35
CA ALA A 105 -2.01 6.52 11.90
C ALA A 105 -2.53 5.22 11.29
N VAL A 106 -2.09 4.05 11.78
CA VAL A 106 -2.62 2.76 11.28
C VAL A 106 -4.11 2.61 11.55
N ASN A 107 -4.57 2.88 12.78
CA ASN A 107 -5.97 2.67 13.12
C ASN A 107 -6.88 3.71 12.45
N ASN A 108 -6.47 4.97 12.37
CA ASN A 108 -7.27 6.02 11.74
C ASN A 108 -7.37 5.83 10.22
N THR A 109 -6.32 5.31 9.57
CA THR A 109 -6.37 4.94 8.14
C THR A 109 -7.37 3.81 7.89
N LEU A 110 -7.37 2.78 8.76
CA LEU A 110 -8.33 1.68 8.68
C LEU A 110 -9.77 2.15 8.90
N GLU A 111 -9.99 3.02 9.88
CA GLU A 111 -11.30 3.57 10.19
C GLU A 111 -11.84 4.39 9.02
N MET A 112 -11.10 5.39 8.54
CA MET A 112 -11.47 6.24 7.40
C MET A 112 -11.97 5.40 6.21
N PHE A 113 -11.20 4.39 5.80
CA PHE A 113 -11.57 3.61 4.61
C PHE A 113 -12.69 2.61 4.88
N GLN A 114 -12.71 1.93 6.04
CA GLN A 114 -13.76 0.98 6.38
C GLN A 114 -15.12 1.66 6.58
N ASP A 115 -15.15 2.89 7.07
CA ASP A 115 -16.38 3.68 7.19
C ASP A 115 -16.99 3.97 5.82
N ALA A 116 -16.17 4.39 4.86
CA ALA A 116 -16.62 4.60 3.49
C ALA A 116 -16.98 3.30 2.77
N TYR A 117 -16.26 2.21 3.05
CA TYR A 117 -16.53 0.89 2.50
C TYR A 117 -17.82 0.28 3.09
N GLY A 118 -18.13 0.58 4.35
CA GLY A 118 -19.33 0.18 5.08
C GLY A 118 -19.22 -1.16 5.83
N GLU A 119 -18.04 -1.77 5.83
CA GLU A 119 -17.76 -3.01 6.57
C GLU A 119 -16.28 -3.14 6.94
N LYS A 120 -16.00 -4.01 7.91
CA LYS A 120 -14.63 -4.34 8.30
C LYS A 120 -13.96 -5.19 7.23
N ILE A 121 -12.79 -4.76 6.78
CA ILE A 121 -12.03 -5.47 5.74
C ILE A 121 -11.41 -6.74 6.35
N PRO A 122 -11.57 -7.94 5.74
CA PRO A 122 -10.88 -9.13 6.24
C PRO A 122 -9.37 -8.99 6.03
N TRP A 123 -8.55 -9.61 6.88
CA TRP A 123 -7.11 -9.69 6.62
C TRP A 123 -6.81 -10.82 5.64
N ALA A 124 -6.02 -10.55 4.61
CA ALA A 124 -5.49 -11.61 3.76
C ALA A 124 -4.61 -12.55 4.58
N LEU A 125 -4.95 -13.84 4.55
CA LEU A 125 -4.22 -14.86 5.30
C LEU A 125 -3.29 -15.64 4.37
N PRO A 126 -2.07 -15.95 4.81
CA PRO A 126 -1.21 -16.86 4.07
C PRO A 126 -1.69 -18.31 4.28
N GLY A 127 -2.25 -18.93 3.23
CA GLY A 127 -2.59 -20.35 3.19
C GLY A 127 -3.32 -20.88 4.45
N ASN A 128 -2.88 -22.04 4.97
CA ASN A 128 -3.49 -22.75 6.11
C ASN A 128 -3.29 -22.09 7.48
N ARG A 129 -3.05 -20.77 7.57
CA ARG A 129 -2.93 -20.10 8.87
C ARG A 129 -4.29 -19.91 9.53
N ILE A 130 -4.29 -19.97 10.87
CA ILE A 130 -5.44 -19.64 11.70
C ILE A 130 -5.81 -18.17 11.44
N PRO A 131 -7.09 -17.86 11.18
CA PRO A 131 -7.55 -16.47 11.10
C PRO A 131 -7.06 -15.65 12.28
N THR A 132 -6.50 -14.48 11.98
CA THR A 132 -6.21 -13.49 13.01
C THR A 132 -7.20 -12.35 12.88
N ASP A 133 -7.73 -11.90 14.01
CA ASP A 133 -8.61 -10.72 14.02
C ASP A 133 -7.78 -9.42 13.97
N ARG A 134 -6.47 -9.50 14.24
CA ARG A 134 -5.60 -8.33 14.43
C ARG A 134 -4.33 -8.34 13.61
N MET A 135 -4.17 -7.33 12.77
CA MET A 135 -2.91 -7.03 12.11
C MET A 135 -1.87 -6.59 13.13
N LYS A 136 -0.61 -7.03 12.96
CA LYS A 136 0.51 -6.60 13.78
C LYS A 136 1.05 -5.25 13.29
N ILE A 137 1.40 -4.39 14.23
CA ILE A 137 2.09 -3.12 13.98
C ILE A 137 3.50 -3.24 14.55
N VAL A 138 4.51 -3.12 13.68
CA VAL A 138 5.93 -3.01 14.07
C VAL A 138 6.35 -1.55 13.83
N PRO A 139 6.39 -0.70 14.87
CA PRO A 139 6.71 0.72 14.70
C PRO A 139 8.19 0.98 14.39
N ASP A 140 9.06 0.04 14.75
CA ASP A 140 10.49 0.08 14.47
C ASP A 140 11.06 -1.35 14.48
N GLY A 141 11.35 -1.87 13.28
CA GLY A 141 11.93 -3.19 13.02
C GLY A 141 13.45 -3.22 13.08
N GLY A 142 14.11 -2.08 13.27
CA GLY A 142 15.57 -1.94 13.28
C GLY A 142 16.10 -1.09 12.13
N GLU A 143 17.39 -1.26 11.84
CA GLU A 143 18.12 -0.43 10.88
C GLU A 143 17.82 -0.84 9.42
N MET A 144 17.00 -0.05 8.75
CA MET A 144 16.67 -0.14 7.32
C MET A 144 16.02 1.18 6.88
N LEU A 145 16.36 1.65 5.68
CA LEU A 145 15.69 2.81 5.08
C LEU A 145 14.50 2.36 4.23
N ASN A 146 13.47 1.80 4.89
CA ASN A 146 12.27 1.30 4.21
C ASN A 146 11.04 1.25 5.14
N ALA A 147 9.88 0.91 4.59
CA ALA A 147 8.70 0.38 5.27
C ALA A 147 8.11 -0.77 4.42
N TYR A 148 7.29 -1.65 5.00
CA TYR A 148 6.63 -2.68 4.20
C TYR A 148 5.39 -3.31 4.86
N TYR A 149 4.45 -3.72 4.01
CA TYR A 149 3.38 -4.65 4.31
C TYR A 149 3.84 -6.10 4.06
N SER A 150 3.44 -7.02 4.95
CA SER A 150 3.65 -8.45 4.79
C SER A 150 2.36 -9.21 5.03
N ARG A 151 1.80 -9.82 3.97
CA ARG A 151 0.69 -10.78 4.10
C ARG A 151 1.11 -11.99 4.91
N ARG A 152 2.33 -12.49 4.67
CA ARG A 152 2.86 -13.67 5.37
C ARG A 152 2.85 -13.50 6.88
N ASP A 153 3.10 -12.28 7.34
CA ASP A 153 3.12 -11.96 8.76
C ASP A 153 1.85 -11.26 9.23
N VAL A 154 0.95 -10.82 8.34
CA VAL A 154 -0.21 -9.98 8.63
C VAL A 154 0.24 -8.78 9.45
N SER A 155 1.10 -7.96 8.85
CA SER A 155 1.78 -6.86 9.54
C SER A 155 2.15 -5.70 8.63
N VAL A 156 2.15 -4.50 9.19
CA VAL A 156 2.88 -3.33 8.68
C VAL A 156 4.15 -3.12 9.50
N ASN A 157 5.25 -2.77 8.82
CA ASN A 157 6.59 -2.76 9.41
C ASN A 157 7.32 -1.49 9.01
N PHE A 158 7.79 -0.74 10.01
CA PHE A 158 8.53 0.50 9.84
C PHE A 158 9.92 0.37 10.44
N PHE A 159 10.85 1.24 10.06
CA PHE A 159 12.27 1.11 10.34
C PHE A 159 12.92 2.48 10.55
N HIS A 160 14.21 2.47 10.88
CA HIS A 160 15.01 3.69 10.97
C HIS A 160 16.34 3.57 10.25
N ALA A 161 16.90 4.73 9.89
CA ALA A 161 18.26 4.83 9.38
C ALA A 161 18.90 6.14 9.86
N VAL A 162 20.23 6.22 9.80
CA VAL A 162 20.95 7.47 10.02
C VAL A 162 21.10 8.19 8.69
N ASP A 163 20.67 9.44 8.62
CA ASP A 163 20.92 10.28 7.45
C ASP A 163 22.43 10.57 7.36
N PRO A 164 23.10 10.17 6.26
CA PRO A 164 24.54 10.38 6.12
C PRO A 164 24.95 11.86 6.00
N ALA A 165 24.04 12.78 5.67
CA ALA A 165 24.34 14.21 5.55
C ALA A 165 24.20 14.95 6.89
N THR A 166 23.17 14.67 7.68
CA THR A 166 22.89 15.36 8.94
C THR A 166 23.37 14.59 10.17
N ASN A 167 23.62 13.28 10.03
CA ASN A 167 23.91 12.34 11.11
C ASN A 167 22.77 12.24 12.15
N GLU A 168 21.54 12.57 11.74
CA GLU A 168 20.33 12.41 12.52
C GLU A 168 19.65 11.08 12.21
N MET A 169 18.91 10.53 13.18
CA MET A 169 18.13 9.31 12.98
C MET A 169 16.78 9.67 12.38
N VAL A 170 16.46 9.04 11.26
CA VAL A 170 15.19 9.17 10.54
C VAL A 170 14.42 7.88 10.67
N TYR A 171 13.12 8.00 10.92
CA TYR A 171 12.21 6.88 11.12
C TYR A 171 11.15 6.89 10.01
N SER A 172 11.05 5.83 9.22
CA SER A 172 10.02 5.74 8.16
C SER A 172 8.60 5.81 8.73
N GLY A 173 8.42 5.27 9.95
CA GLY A 173 7.16 5.31 10.67
C GLY A 173 6.75 6.70 11.17
N GLN A 174 7.60 7.73 11.10
CA GLN A 174 7.25 9.10 11.52
C GLN A 174 6.50 9.90 10.44
N SER A 175 6.43 9.40 9.21
CA SER A 175 5.59 9.96 8.14
C SER A 175 4.19 9.34 8.19
N GLY A 176 3.15 10.16 8.37
CA GLY A 176 1.76 9.70 8.32
C GLY A 176 1.38 9.07 6.98
N GLU A 177 1.95 9.61 5.89
CA GLU A 177 1.71 9.13 4.54
C GLU A 177 2.34 7.77 4.28
N VAL A 178 3.60 7.57 4.71
CA VAL A 178 4.25 6.25 4.63
C VAL A 178 3.46 5.23 5.44
N VAL A 179 2.99 5.58 6.64
CA VAL A 179 2.15 4.67 7.44
C VAL A 179 0.84 4.34 6.71
N SER A 180 0.16 5.35 6.17
CA SER A 180 -1.12 5.18 5.46
C SER A 180 -0.96 4.37 4.17
N HIS A 181 0.18 4.52 3.48
CA HIS A 181 0.55 3.73 2.30
C HIS A 181 0.63 2.23 2.65
N GLU A 182 1.37 1.86 3.70
CA GLU A 182 1.47 0.46 4.13
C GLU A 182 0.13 -0.14 4.57
N VAL A 183 -0.73 0.67 5.18
CA VAL A 183 -2.10 0.24 5.50
C VAL A 183 -2.95 0.08 4.24
N GLY A 184 -2.75 0.93 3.23
CA GLY A 184 -3.35 0.78 1.90
C GLY A 184 -3.09 -0.60 1.29
N HIS A 185 -1.85 -1.09 1.35
CA HIS A 185 -1.54 -2.47 0.95
C HIS A 185 -2.36 -3.49 1.72
N ALA A 186 -2.38 -3.39 3.05
CA ALA A 186 -3.10 -4.34 3.90
C ALA A 186 -4.60 -4.37 3.61
N MET A 187 -5.21 -3.21 3.35
CA MET A 187 -6.64 -3.08 3.03
C MET A 187 -6.95 -3.67 1.66
N LEU A 188 -6.20 -3.28 0.63
CA LEU A 188 -6.42 -3.79 -0.72
C LEU A 188 -6.17 -5.28 -0.80
N ASP A 189 -5.15 -5.77 -0.09
CA ASP A 189 -4.87 -7.19 -0.03
C ASP A 189 -5.99 -7.98 0.66
N GLY A 190 -6.58 -7.40 1.70
CA GLY A 190 -7.76 -7.95 2.37
C GLY A 190 -8.98 -8.11 1.47
N LEU A 191 -9.24 -7.10 0.63
CA LEU A 191 -10.38 -7.08 -0.28
C LEU A 191 -10.14 -7.89 -1.56
N HIS A 192 -8.94 -7.78 -2.12
CA HIS A 192 -8.53 -8.37 -3.40
C HIS A 192 -7.18 -9.10 -3.27
N PRO A 193 -7.10 -10.19 -2.49
CA PRO A 193 -5.85 -10.94 -2.27
C PRO A 193 -5.30 -11.58 -3.55
N GLU A 194 -6.09 -11.64 -4.61
CA GLU A 194 -5.67 -12.11 -5.92
C GLU A 194 -4.75 -11.14 -6.68
N TYR A 195 -4.72 -9.85 -6.32
CA TYR A 195 -3.88 -8.87 -7.03
C TYR A 195 -2.39 -9.13 -6.82
N LEU A 196 -2.00 -9.57 -5.61
CA LEU A 196 -0.62 -10.00 -5.34
C LEU A 196 -0.27 -11.38 -5.89
N GLN A 197 -1.15 -11.98 -6.69
CA GLN A 197 -0.87 -13.23 -7.41
C GLN A 197 -0.73 -13.02 -8.92
N ALA A 198 -1.19 -11.88 -9.45
CA ALA A 198 -1.03 -11.55 -10.87
C ALA A 198 0.43 -11.27 -11.22
N TRP A 199 0.89 -11.63 -12.42
CA TRP A 199 2.30 -11.39 -12.83
C TRP A 199 2.45 -10.21 -13.77
N SER A 200 1.36 -9.77 -14.39
CA SER A 200 1.35 -8.61 -15.25
C SER A 200 1.60 -7.31 -14.44
N PRO A 201 2.07 -6.23 -15.09
CA PRO A 201 2.39 -4.98 -14.40
C PRO A 201 1.19 -4.24 -13.80
N ASP A 202 0.04 -4.24 -14.48
CA ASP A 202 -1.12 -3.41 -14.11
C ASP A 202 -1.67 -3.71 -12.70
N PRO A 203 -1.93 -4.97 -12.29
CA PRO A 203 -2.42 -5.24 -10.93
C PRO A 203 -1.46 -4.83 -9.83
N GLY A 204 -0.15 -5.07 -10.03
CA GLY A 204 0.89 -4.63 -9.09
C GLY A 204 0.99 -3.11 -9.01
N GLY A 205 1.04 -2.43 -10.15
CA GLY A 205 1.08 -0.97 -10.17
C GLY A 205 -0.21 -0.32 -9.65
N PHE A 206 -1.38 -0.94 -9.82
CA PHE A 206 -2.61 -0.46 -9.16
C PHE A 206 -2.54 -0.65 -7.65
N HIS A 207 -1.95 -1.77 -7.19
CA HIS A 207 -1.80 -2.05 -5.77
C HIS A 207 -0.96 -0.97 -5.07
N GLU A 208 0.15 -0.58 -5.69
CA GLU A 208 0.97 0.57 -5.31
C GLU A 208 0.21 1.90 -5.41
N SER A 209 -0.51 2.12 -6.52
CA SER A 209 -1.27 3.36 -6.72
C SER A 209 -2.38 3.53 -5.68
N PHE A 210 -3.04 2.44 -5.27
CA PHE A 210 -4.01 2.47 -4.20
C PHE A 210 -3.38 2.85 -2.86
N ALA A 211 -2.18 2.35 -2.57
CA ALA A 211 -1.44 2.72 -1.37
C ALA A 211 -1.01 4.20 -1.39
N ASP A 212 -0.46 4.69 -2.52
CA ASP A 212 -0.19 6.13 -2.73
C ASP A 212 -1.45 6.97 -2.53
N MET A 213 -2.57 6.56 -3.13
CA MET A 213 -3.83 7.29 -3.02
C MET A 213 -4.46 7.18 -1.64
N THR A 214 -4.19 6.13 -0.87
CA THR A 214 -4.61 6.01 0.54
C THR A 214 -3.89 7.04 1.40
N ALA A 215 -2.57 7.18 1.23
CA ALA A 215 -1.78 8.22 1.89
C ALA A 215 -2.26 9.62 1.53
N PHE A 216 -2.46 9.87 0.23
CA PHE A 216 -3.04 11.10 -0.28
C PHE A 216 -4.41 11.41 0.35
N MET A 217 -5.33 10.44 0.35
CA MET A 217 -6.67 10.61 0.91
C MET A 217 -6.62 10.90 2.42
N MET A 218 -5.79 10.20 3.19
CA MET A 218 -5.60 10.49 4.62
C MET A 218 -5.11 11.93 4.85
N ALA A 219 -4.13 12.38 4.07
CA ALA A 219 -3.60 13.74 4.15
C ALA A 219 -4.67 14.81 3.86
N THR A 220 -5.59 14.55 2.92
CA THR A 220 -6.71 15.48 2.65
C THR A 220 -7.74 15.60 3.77
N GLN A 221 -7.71 14.71 4.78
CA GLN A 221 -8.63 14.80 5.92
C GLN A 221 -8.08 15.66 7.07
N ASP A 222 -6.78 15.98 7.04
CA ASP A 222 -6.15 16.92 7.97
C ASP A 222 -6.33 18.38 7.49
N ASP A 223 -6.97 19.20 8.33
CA ASP A 223 -7.28 20.60 7.98
C ASP A 223 -6.00 21.43 7.78
N ALA A 224 -4.98 21.20 8.62
CA ALA A 224 -3.72 21.91 8.52
C ALA A 224 -2.95 21.57 7.22
N THR A 225 -2.98 20.31 6.80
CA THR A 225 -2.42 19.87 5.51
C THR A 225 -3.17 20.52 4.35
N CYS A 226 -4.51 20.58 4.38
CA CYS A 226 -5.31 21.24 3.35
C CYS A 226 -5.01 22.74 3.25
N GLU A 227 -4.86 23.42 4.40
CA GLU A 227 -4.45 24.83 4.46
C GLU A 227 -3.05 25.04 3.92
N LEU A 228 -2.08 24.18 4.27
CA LEU A 228 -0.71 24.24 3.78
C LEU A 228 -0.67 24.12 2.26
N VAL A 229 -1.36 23.14 1.68
CA VAL A 229 -1.41 22.93 0.23
C VAL A 229 -2.07 24.11 -0.48
N ALA A 230 -3.16 24.65 0.09
CA ALA A 230 -3.79 25.86 -0.43
C ALA A 230 -2.82 27.05 -0.45
N GLN A 231 -1.99 27.21 0.59
CA GLN A 231 -0.97 28.26 0.66
C GLN A 231 0.17 28.03 -0.35
N GLN A 232 0.66 26.79 -0.49
CA GLN A 232 1.73 26.43 -1.44
C GLN A 232 1.33 26.69 -2.89
N THR A 233 0.07 26.43 -3.23
CA THR A 233 -0.40 26.40 -4.62
C THR A 233 -1.16 27.65 -5.04
N GLY A 234 -1.76 28.36 -4.08
CA GLY A 234 -2.79 29.37 -4.34
C GLY A 234 -4.08 28.77 -4.92
N GLY A 235 -4.32 27.47 -4.69
CA GLY A 235 -5.43 26.71 -5.26
C GLY A 235 -5.16 26.09 -6.65
N ASP A 236 -3.98 26.30 -7.22
CA ASP A 236 -3.57 25.69 -8.49
C ASP A 236 -2.74 24.42 -8.26
N LEU A 237 -3.42 23.27 -8.16
CA LEU A 237 -2.80 21.97 -7.91
C LEU A 237 -2.01 21.41 -9.12
N THR A 238 -1.87 22.16 -10.21
CA THR A 238 -0.92 21.79 -11.28
C THR A 238 0.55 22.00 -10.88
N LYS A 239 0.78 22.68 -9.75
CA LYS A 239 2.09 22.88 -9.13
C LYS A 239 2.36 21.81 -8.09
N ASP A 240 3.62 21.41 -7.95
CA ASP A 240 4.04 20.52 -6.87
C ASP A 240 3.70 21.12 -5.50
N ASN A 241 3.27 20.26 -4.60
CA ASN A 241 2.80 20.55 -3.24
C ASN A 241 2.86 19.29 -2.37
N SER A 242 2.61 19.45 -1.07
CA SER A 242 2.70 18.37 -0.09
C SER A 242 1.72 17.22 -0.27
N LEU A 243 0.67 17.34 -1.10
CA LEU A 243 -0.13 16.16 -1.47
C LEU A 243 0.42 15.43 -2.70
N SER A 244 1.08 16.17 -3.60
CA SER A 244 1.65 15.56 -4.81
C SER A 244 2.94 14.80 -4.53
N LEU A 245 3.74 15.29 -3.58
CA LEU A 245 4.99 14.66 -3.17
C LEU A 245 4.70 13.63 -2.08
N THR A 246 5.33 12.48 -2.13
CA THR A 246 5.17 11.45 -1.10
C THR A 246 6.53 11.08 -0.52
N GLY A 247 6.62 11.07 0.80
CA GLY A 247 7.80 10.62 1.54
C GLY A 247 9.00 11.54 1.35
N GLU A 248 8.80 12.85 1.49
CA GLU A 248 9.82 13.88 1.29
C GLU A 248 11.07 13.64 2.12
N GLU A 249 10.92 13.30 3.40
CA GLU A 249 12.03 13.00 4.29
C GLU A 249 12.80 11.76 3.82
N LEU A 250 12.11 10.65 3.58
CA LEU A 250 12.75 9.42 3.10
C LEU A 250 13.42 9.63 1.75
N GLY A 251 12.78 10.36 0.84
CA GLY A 251 13.34 10.73 -0.46
C GLY A 251 14.63 11.54 -0.33
N THR A 252 14.63 12.51 0.57
CA THR A 252 15.81 13.33 0.88
C THR A 252 16.96 12.48 1.43
N VAL A 253 16.68 11.60 2.39
CA VAL A 253 17.70 10.70 2.97
C VAL A 253 18.25 9.72 1.94
N ILE A 254 17.41 9.16 1.06
CA ILE A 254 17.87 8.33 -0.04
C ILE A 254 18.74 9.15 -1.00
N GLY A 255 18.37 10.40 -1.28
CA GLY A 255 19.17 11.35 -2.05
C GLY A 255 20.57 11.51 -1.46
N HIS A 256 20.67 11.77 -0.15
CA HIS A 256 21.94 11.86 0.56
C HIS A 256 22.75 10.55 0.48
N ALA A 257 22.10 9.39 0.67
CA ALA A 257 22.76 8.10 0.66
C ALA A 257 23.28 7.66 -0.72
N THR A 258 22.63 8.13 -1.80
CA THR A 258 22.98 7.78 -3.19
C THR A 258 23.80 8.87 -3.90
N GLY A 259 23.95 10.04 -3.28
CA GLY A 259 24.59 11.22 -3.89
C GLY A 259 23.66 12.00 -4.84
N ASP A 260 22.38 11.65 -4.91
CA ASP A 260 21.37 12.38 -5.67
C ASP A 260 20.72 13.48 -4.83
N THR A 261 21.44 14.58 -4.63
CA THR A 261 20.97 15.73 -3.84
C THR A 261 19.76 16.45 -4.44
N SER A 262 19.30 16.07 -5.63
CA SER A 262 18.06 16.60 -6.22
C SER A 262 16.82 15.81 -5.82
N ARG A 263 16.97 14.64 -5.18
CA ARG A 263 15.86 13.84 -4.69
C ARG A 263 15.34 14.43 -3.37
N ASN A 264 14.08 14.84 -3.37
CA ASN A 264 13.38 15.42 -2.21
C ASN A 264 12.02 14.73 -1.93
N ASN A 265 11.76 13.58 -2.55
CA ASN A 265 10.58 12.74 -2.37
C ASN A 265 10.86 11.31 -2.89
N ILE A 266 9.96 10.38 -2.58
CA ILE A 266 9.97 9.03 -3.14
C ILE A 266 9.29 9.00 -4.50
N ARG A 267 8.11 9.61 -4.60
CA ARG A 267 7.30 9.72 -5.82
C ARG A 267 6.62 11.09 -5.87
N ASN A 268 6.20 11.48 -7.08
CA ASN A 268 5.39 12.66 -7.32
C ASN A 268 4.15 12.29 -8.18
N ALA A 269 2.95 12.49 -7.63
CA ALA A 269 1.68 12.29 -8.31
C ALA A 269 1.46 13.29 -9.45
N ASN A 270 2.03 14.50 -9.37
CA ASN A 270 2.08 15.49 -10.44
C ASN A 270 3.16 15.16 -11.50
N ASN A 271 3.07 13.97 -12.08
CA ASN A 271 3.94 13.52 -13.16
C ASN A 271 3.21 13.60 -14.52
N LYS A 272 3.89 13.18 -15.61
CA LYS A 272 3.32 13.13 -16.98
C LYS A 272 3.39 11.74 -17.60
N PHE A 273 3.59 10.69 -16.79
CA PHE A 273 3.62 9.32 -17.27
C PHE A 273 2.27 8.91 -17.86
N LYS A 274 2.33 8.07 -18.89
CA LYS A 274 1.17 7.54 -19.60
C LYS A 274 1.31 6.04 -19.76
N TRP A 275 0.18 5.36 -19.83
CA TRP A 275 0.15 3.94 -20.15
C TRP A 275 0.73 3.73 -21.56
N VAL A 276 1.62 2.75 -21.65
CA VAL A 276 2.24 2.23 -22.87
C VAL A 276 2.25 0.72 -22.75
N ASP A 277 2.43 -0.01 -23.86
CA ASP A 277 2.53 -1.47 -23.78
C ASP A 277 3.74 -1.85 -22.88
N PRO A 278 3.52 -2.51 -21.72
CA PRO A 278 4.59 -2.81 -20.77
C PRO A 278 5.70 -3.68 -21.37
N LYS A 279 5.40 -4.45 -22.43
CA LYS A 279 6.40 -5.27 -23.15
C LYS A 279 7.48 -4.42 -23.83
N THR A 280 7.27 -3.12 -23.94
CA THR A 280 8.21 -2.16 -24.53
C THR A 280 9.09 -1.45 -23.50
N LEU A 281 8.87 -1.72 -22.21
CA LEU A 281 9.57 -1.06 -21.11
C LEU A 281 10.54 -2.01 -20.38
N PRO A 282 11.61 -1.47 -19.79
CA PRO A 282 12.44 -2.23 -18.86
C PRO A 282 11.73 -2.42 -17.52
N GLU A 283 12.20 -3.39 -16.73
CA GLU A 283 11.76 -3.52 -15.33
C GLU A 283 12.11 -2.28 -14.52
N ASN A 284 13.41 -1.96 -14.47
CA ASN A 284 13.94 -0.81 -13.76
C ASN A 284 14.38 0.24 -14.79
N PRO A 285 13.72 1.41 -14.86
CA PRO A 285 14.07 2.44 -15.81
C PRO A 285 15.27 3.28 -15.33
N PRO A 286 15.95 4.00 -16.23
CA PRO A 286 16.83 5.10 -15.83
C PRO A 286 16.07 6.18 -15.05
N LYS A 287 16.79 7.03 -14.31
CA LYS A 287 16.20 8.14 -13.54
C LYS A 287 15.25 8.98 -14.40
N GLY A 288 14.04 9.21 -13.89
CA GLY A 288 12.98 9.96 -14.58
C GLY A 288 12.23 9.18 -15.67
N GLY A 289 12.58 7.92 -15.91
CA GLY A 289 11.87 7.02 -16.82
C GLY A 289 10.74 6.24 -16.14
N LEU A 290 9.95 5.58 -16.97
CA LEU A 290 8.88 4.65 -16.56
C LEU A 290 9.34 3.22 -16.84
N GLY A 291 9.12 2.31 -15.88
CA GLY A 291 9.38 0.89 -16.01
C GLY A 291 8.20 0.05 -15.53
N THR A 292 8.34 -1.26 -15.62
CA THR A 292 7.28 -2.22 -15.25
C THR A 292 7.33 -2.67 -13.79
N GLU A 293 8.38 -2.31 -13.06
CA GLU A 293 8.41 -2.44 -11.60
C GLU A 293 7.22 -1.66 -11.01
N MET A 294 6.55 -2.25 -10.00
CA MET A 294 5.23 -1.80 -9.56
C MET A 294 5.20 -0.36 -9.05
N HIS A 295 6.24 0.11 -8.34
CA HIS A 295 6.31 1.49 -7.86
C HIS A 295 6.54 2.47 -9.02
N SER A 296 7.31 2.07 -10.03
CA SER A 296 7.48 2.88 -11.23
C SER A 296 6.16 2.97 -12.01
N TRP A 297 5.51 1.83 -12.21
CA TRP A 297 4.31 1.67 -13.01
C TRP A 297 3.08 2.37 -12.39
N SER A 298 2.99 2.36 -11.05
CA SER A 298 1.90 2.99 -10.29
C SER A 298 1.69 4.45 -10.62
N GLN A 299 2.78 5.18 -10.93
CA GLN A 299 2.75 6.61 -11.20
C GLN A 299 1.85 6.99 -12.38
N VAL A 300 1.59 6.06 -13.30
CA VAL A 300 0.62 6.25 -14.40
C VAL A 300 -0.80 6.38 -13.85
N TYR A 301 -1.22 5.45 -12.99
CA TYR A 301 -2.56 5.46 -12.41
C TYR A 301 -2.70 6.55 -11.35
N THR A 302 -1.72 6.69 -10.46
CA THR A 302 -1.66 7.76 -9.44
C THR A 302 -1.74 9.14 -10.11
N GLY A 303 -0.99 9.34 -11.20
CA GLY A 303 -1.04 10.59 -11.96
C GLY A 303 -2.39 10.86 -12.63
N ALA A 304 -3.09 9.82 -13.11
CA ALA A 304 -4.46 9.97 -13.63
C ALA A 304 -5.41 10.47 -12.53
N MET A 305 -5.30 9.89 -11.34
CA MET A 305 -6.15 10.25 -10.20
C MET A 305 -5.83 11.66 -9.70
N TYR A 306 -4.57 12.04 -9.69
CA TYR A 306 -4.14 13.41 -9.37
C TYR A 306 -4.63 14.45 -10.40
N ASP A 307 -4.62 14.12 -11.69
CA ASP A 307 -5.18 14.99 -12.74
C ASP A 307 -6.69 15.20 -12.51
N ALA A 308 -7.43 14.12 -12.20
CA ALA A 308 -8.85 14.22 -11.90
C ALA A 308 -9.12 15.03 -10.62
N PHE A 309 -8.34 14.81 -9.56
CA PHE A 309 -8.42 15.54 -8.31
C PHE A 309 -8.22 17.05 -8.52
N THR A 310 -7.19 17.41 -9.29
CA THR A 310 -6.88 18.81 -9.63
C THR A 310 -8.08 19.51 -10.28
N VAL A 311 -8.75 18.85 -11.22
CA VAL A 311 -9.92 19.41 -11.91
C VAL A 311 -11.13 19.49 -10.97
N MET A 312 -11.32 18.49 -10.10
CA MET A 312 -12.43 18.48 -9.13
C MET A 312 -12.27 19.58 -8.06
N VAL A 313 -11.06 19.81 -7.55
CA VAL A 313 -10.77 20.93 -6.63
C VAL A 313 -11.04 22.27 -7.32
N LYS A 314 -10.57 22.43 -8.56
CA LYS A 314 -10.85 23.64 -9.35
C LYS A 314 -12.36 23.87 -9.51
N ARG A 315 -13.14 22.82 -9.80
CA ARG A 315 -14.61 22.91 -9.86
C ARG A 315 -15.22 23.35 -8.54
N GLY A 316 -14.79 22.75 -7.41
CA GLY A 316 -15.26 23.15 -6.08
C GLY A 316 -15.02 24.63 -5.77
N MET A 317 -13.87 25.16 -6.20
CA MET A 317 -13.54 26.58 -6.05
C MET A 317 -14.36 27.49 -6.98
N GLU A 318 -14.41 27.16 -8.27
CA GLU A 318 -14.98 28.05 -9.30
C GLU A 318 -16.51 27.99 -9.39
N GLU A 319 -17.10 26.80 -9.18
CA GLU A 319 -18.53 26.56 -9.36
C GLU A 319 -19.28 26.47 -8.03
N GLU A 320 -18.64 25.92 -6.98
CA GLU A 320 -19.28 25.66 -5.68
C GLU A 320 -18.91 26.72 -4.61
N GLY A 321 -17.99 27.64 -4.93
CA GLY A 321 -17.62 28.77 -4.08
C GLY A 321 -16.81 28.40 -2.83
N MET A 322 -16.18 27.22 -2.82
CA MET A 322 -15.33 26.76 -1.72
C MET A 322 -14.00 27.51 -1.70
N THR A 323 -13.39 27.67 -0.53
CA THR A 323 -11.96 28.00 -0.47
C THR A 323 -11.13 26.82 -0.98
N ALA A 324 -9.87 27.06 -1.36
CA ALA A 324 -8.98 25.99 -1.82
C ALA A 324 -8.85 24.84 -0.79
N ALA A 325 -8.66 25.16 0.50
CA ALA A 325 -8.55 24.15 1.56
C ALA A 325 -9.85 23.32 1.70
N GLN A 326 -11.02 23.97 1.65
CA GLN A 326 -12.32 23.28 1.69
C GLN A 326 -12.53 22.39 0.47
N ALA A 327 -12.18 22.86 -0.73
CA ALA A 327 -12.29 22.08 -1.95
C ALA A 327 -11.35 20.86 -1.95
N ILE A 328 -10.13 21.00 -1.42
CA ILE A 328 -9.17 19.89 -1.25
C ILE A 328 -9.76 18.82 -0.32
N LYS A 329 -10.24 19.21 0.86
CA LYS A 329 -10.81 18.29 1.85
C LYS A 329 -12.05 17.58 1.33
N ASP A 330 -12.97 18.33 0.72
CA ASP A 330 -14.19 17.77 0.13
C ASP A 330 -13.88 16.80 -1.02
N CYS A 331 -12.97 17.17 -1.93
CA CYS A 331 -12.54 16.29 -3.01
C CYS A 331 -11.85 15.02 -2.47
N GLY A 332 -11.09 15.14 -1.38
CA GLY A 332 -10.52 14.03 -0.64
C GLY A 332 -11.58 13.03 -0.18
N GLN A 333 -12.64 13.53 0.47
CA GLN A 333 -13.76 12.72 0.91
C GLN A 333 -14.51 12.06 -0.27
N GLN A 334 -14.65 12.76 -1.40
CA GLN A 334 -15.22 12.19 -2.62
C GLN A 334 -14.37 11.02 -3.15
N PHE A 335 -13.04 11.13 -3.10
CA PHE A 335 -12.12 10.07 -3.52
C PHE A 335 -12.19 8.86 -2.59
N ILE A 336 -12.25 9.06 -1.27
CA ILE A 336 -12.42 7.98 -0.30
C ILE A 336 -13.66 7.14 -0.64
N ASN A 337 -14.79 7.81 -0.87
CA ASN A 337 -16.04 7.16 -1.25
C ASN A 337 -15.97 6.49 -2.62
N LEU A 338 -15.32 7.14 -3.60
CA LEU A 338 -15.16 6.60 -4.96
C LEU A 338 -14.32 5.32 -4.95
N TYR A 339 -13.19 5.30 -4.25
CA TYR A 339 -12.35 4.12 -4.12
C TYR A 339 -13.06 2.99 -3.39
N ALA A 340 -13.71 3.29 -2.26
CA ALA A 340 -14.51 2.31 -1.52
C ALA A 340 -15.62 1.69 -2.38
N ALA A 341 -16.31 2.50 -3.19
CA ALA A 341 -17.31 2.01 -4.13
C ALA A 341 -16.69 1.21 -5.29
N THR A 342 -15.55 1.65 -5.82
CA THR A 342 -14.84 0.97 -6.92
C THR A 342 -14.44 -0.44 -6.54
N LEU A 343 -13.91 -0.64 -5.33
CA LEU A 343 -13.44 -1.95 -4.88
C LEU A 343 -14.56 -2.98 -4.69
N LYS A 344 -15.83 -2.58 -4.55
CA LYS A 344 -16.96 -3.53 -4.47
C LYS A 344 -17.15 -4.32 -5.77
N ASP A 345 -16.86 -3.68 -6.90
CA ASP A 345 -17.04 -4.22 -8.25
C ASP A 345 -15.73 -4.27 -9.06
N ALA A 346 -14.59 -4.15 -8.39
CA ALA A 346 -13.29 -4.15 -9.04
C ALA A 346 -13.01 -5.49 -9.76
N PRO A 347 -12.25 -5.48 -10.86
CA PRO A 347 -11.91 -6.70 -11.59
C PRO A 347 -11.15 -7.66 -10.67
N LYS A 348 -11.26 -8.97 -10.88
CA LYS A 348 -10.51 -9.97 -10.11
C LYS A 348 -9.27 -10.45 -10.86
N GLY A 349 -8.21 -10.75 -10.12
CA GLY A 349 -7.03 -11.48 -10.58
C GLY A 349 -6.12 -10.60 -11.42
N ASP A 350 -5.75 -11.11 -12.59
CA ASP A 350 -4.96 -10.38 -13.57
C ASP A 350 -5.88 -9.45 -14.40
N PHE A 351 -5.68 -8.14 -14.28
CA PHE A 351 -6.50 -7.11 -14.92
C PHE A 351 -5.66 -5.99 -15.51
N THR A 352 -6.25 -5.24 -16.44
CA THR A 352 -5.64 -4.05 -17.03
C THR A 352 -6.13 -2.76 -16.37
N TYR A 353 -5.33 -1.69 -16.38
CA TYR A 353 -5.75 -0.36 -15.93
C TYR A 353 -7.03 0.12 -16.62
N LYS A 354 -7.24 -0.25 -17.88
CA LYS A 354 -8.50 0.00 -18.61
C LYS A 354 -9.69 -0.63 -17.88
N GLN A 355 -9.58 -1.86 -17.39
CA GLN A 355 -10.65 -2.53 -16.66
C GLN A 355 -10.94 -1.85 -15.33
N MET A 356 -9.88 -1.48 -14.58
CA MET A 356 -10.03 -0.78 -13.31
C MET A 356 -10.65 0.62 -13.48
N ALA A 357 -10.16 1.41 -14.45
CA ALA A 357 -10.71 2.73 -14.77
C ALA A 357 -12.20 2.66 -15.15
N ASN A 358 -12.59 1.61 -15.87
CA ASN A 358 -13.97 1.32 -16.21
C ASN A 358 -14.83 0.99 -14.97
N CYS A 359 -14.31 0.21 -14.02
CA CYS A 359 -15.00 -0.03 -12.74
C CYS A 359 -15.14 1.25 -11.91
N MET A 360 -14.13 2.14 -11.94
CA MET A 360 -14.21 3.42 -11.24
C MET A 360 -15.25 4.37 -11.86
N LEU A 361 -15.34 4.42 -13.20
CA LEU A 361 -16.41 5.15 -13.88
C LEU A 361 -17.79 4.55 -13.55
N LYS A 362 -17.91 3.22 -13.51
CA LYS A 362 -19.14 2.56 -13.04
C LYS A 362 -19.49 3.00 -11.61
N ALA A 363 -18.53 2.98 -10.69
CA ALA A 363 -18.73 3.35 -9.30
C ALA A 363 -19.17 4.81 -9.13
N ASP A 364 -18.57 5.75 -9.85
CA ASP A 364 -19.02 7.15 -9.81
C ASP A 364 -20.46 7.30 -10.32
N ARG A 365 -20.82 6.60 -11.41
CA ARG A 365 -22.18 6.63 -11.95
C ARG A 365 -23.22 6.04 -11.00
N GLU A 366 -22.92 4.90 -10.39
CA GLU A 366 -23.90 4.10 -9.63
C GLU A 366 -23.97 4.48 -8.15
N HIS A 367 -22.88 5.02 -7.58
CA HIS A 367 -22.77 5.31 -6.16
C HIS A 367 -22.50 6.79 -5.84
N MET A 368 -21.97 7.57 -6.78
CA MET A 368 -21.63 8.99 -6.57
C MET A 368 -22.52 9.95 -7.38
N GLY A 369 -23.54 9.43 -8.08
CA GLY A 369 -24.48 10.22 -8.88
C GLY A 369 -23.93 10.67 -10.24
N GLY A 370 -22.75 10.19 -10.66
CA GLY A 370 -22.21 10.39 -12.01
C GLY A 370 -21.66 11.79 -12.30
N LYS A 371 -21.50 12.65 -11.28
CA LYS A 371 -21.06 14.05 -11.48
C LYS A 371 -19.58 14.18 -11.87
N ASN A 372 -18.77 13.13 -11.71
CA ASN A 372 -17.34 13.17 -12.01
C ASN A 372 -16.96 12.38 -13.28
N GLN A 373 -17.93 11.77 -13.97
CA GLN A 373 -17.70 10.92 -15.14
C GLN A 373 -16.76 11.55 -16.18
N GLU A 374 -17.06 12.79 -16.59
CA GLU A 374 -16.28 13.47 -17.62
C GLU A 374 -14.85 13.77 -17.14
N ILE A 375 -14.70 14.23 -15.90
CA ILE A 375 -13.40 14.55 -15.30
C ILE A 375 -12.52 13.29 -15.21
N LEU A 376 -13.06 12.21 -14.65
CA LEU A 376 -12.38 10.92 -14.52
C LEU A 376 -12.01 10.35 -15.89
N ARG A 377 -12.95 10.36 -16.85
CA ARG A 377 -12.69 9.87 -18.20
C ARG A 377 -11.58 10.67 -18.88
N ASN A 378 -11.62 12.00 -18.78
CA ASN A 378 -10.61 12.86 -19.39
C ASN A 378 -9.22 12.62 -18.80
N ALA A 379 -9.12 12.40 -17.49
CA ALA A 379 -7.86 12.02 -16.86
C ALA A 379 -7.33 10.68 -17.39
N PHE A 380 -8.17 9.63 -17.44
CA PHE A 380 -7.76 8.33 -17.98
C PHE A 380 -7.39 8.37 -19.46
N VAL A 381 -8.11 9.14 -20.28
CA VAL A 381 -7.78 9.36 -21.70
C VAL A 381 -6.47 10.13 -21.82
N GLY A 382 -6.27 11.18 -21.03
CA GLY A 382 -5.04 11.97 -21.00
C GLY A 382 -3.79 11.14 -20.69
N ARG A 383 -3.97 10.06 -19.91
CA ARG A 383 -2.96 9.10 -19.49
C ARG A 383 -2.88 7.84 -20.36
N ASN A 384 -3.58 7.80 -21.49
CA ASN A 384 -3.67 6.64 -22.40
C ASN A 384 -4.21 5.33 -21.76
N ILE A 385 -4.84 5.42 -20.59
CA ILE A 385 -5.48 4.26 -19.94
C ILE A 385 -6.77 3.89 -20.68
N LEU A 386 -7.53 4.91 -21.11
CA LEU A 386 -8.71 4.76 -21.97
C LEU A 386 -8.45 5.38 -23.35
N GLN A 387 -9.11 4.83 -24.37
CA GLN A 387 -9.12 5.41 -25.71
C GLN A 387 -10.20 6.48 -25.81
N ASP A 388 -9.92 7.53 -26.58
CA ASP A 388 -10.91 8.55 -26.89
C ASP A 388 -12.09 7.97 -27.71
N GLY A 389 -13.28 8.54 -27.55
CA GLY A 389 -14.50 8.08 -28.23
C GLY A 389 -15.19 6.80 -27.73
N MET A 390 -14.64 6.03 -26.77
CA MET A 390 -15.41 4.93 -26.14
C MET A 390 -16.57 5.47 -25.29
N SER A 391 -17.75 4.86 -25.44
CA SER A 391 -18.98 5.26 -24.75
C SER A 391 -18.99 4.76 -23.30
N ILE A 392 -19.51 5.60 -22.39
CA ILE A 392 -19.76 5.28 -20.97
C ILE A 392 -20.67 4.06 -20.75
N ASN A 393 -21.44 3.67 -21.77
CA ASN A 393 -22.38 2.53 -21.71
C ASN A 393 -21.77 1.22 -22.24
N GLU A 394 -20.52 1.25 -22.72
CA GLU A 394 -19.82 0.07 -23.24
C GLU A 394 -18.95 -0.59 -22.17
N THR A 395 -19.00 -0.12 -20.92
CA THR A 395 -18.29 -0.71 -19.78
C THR A 395 -18.75 -2.15 -19.59
N PRO A 396 -17.93 -3.15 -19.92
CA PRO A 396 -18.28 -4.54 -19.65
C PRO A 396 -18.42 -4.71 -18.14
N ASP A 397 -19.39 -5.49 -17.69
CA ASP A 397 -19.40 -5.90 -16.29
C ASP A 397 -18.15 -6.77 -16.05
N TYR A 398 -17.21 -6.20 -15.31
CA TYR A 398 -16.03 -6.89 -14.82
C TYR A 398 -16.24 -7.41 -13.38
N GLY A 399 -17.37 -7.07 -12.76
CA GLY A 399 -17.76 -7.57 -11.45
C GLY A 399 -17.98 -9.08 -11.45
N MET A 400 -17.84 -9.68 -10.25
CA MET A 400 -18.08 -11.10 -9.91
C MET A 400 -17.74 -12.18 -10.96
N ARG A 401 -16.74 -11.97 -11.83
CA ARG A 401 -16.28 -13.08 -12.68
C ARG A 401 -15.66 -14.16 -11.82
N ASN A 402 -16.00 -15.41 -12.09
CA ASN A 402 -15.31 -16.51 -11.46
C ASN A 402 -13.88 -16.52 -11.97
N THR A 403 -12.91 -16.58 -11.07
CA THR A 403 -11.51 -16.80 -11.44
C THR A 403 -11.17 -18.27 -11.24
N ARG A 404 -10.22 -18.77 -12.03
CA ARG A 404 -9.59 -20.07 -11.78
C ARG A 404 -8.10 -19.96 -11.97
N THR A 405 -7.38 -20.83 -11.28
CA THR A 405 -5.93 -20.98 -11.49
C THR A 405 -5.65 -21.52 -12.88
N MET A 406 -4.68 -20.92 -13.54
CA MET A 406 -4.02 -21.41 -14.73
C MET A 406 -2.55 -21.64 -14.41
N THR A 407 -2.07 -22.85 -14.63
CA THR A 407 -0.66 -23.22 -14.42
C THR A 407 0.07 -23.27 -15.75
N VAL A 408 1.20 -22.60 -15.85
CA VAL A 408 2.06 -22.58 -17.04
C VAL A 408 3.45 -23.11 -16.69
N SER A 409 3.97 -24.00 -17.54
CA SER A 409 5.35 -24.46 -17.47
C SER A 409 6.27 -23.52 -18.26
N LEU A 410 7.38 -23.11 -17.62
CA LEU A 410 8.45 -22.31 -18.23
C LEU A 410 9.41 -23.20 -19.02
N ASP A 411 8.94 -23.76 -20.13
CA ASP A 411 9.77 -24.55 -21.03
C ASP A 411 10.58 -23.65 -21.97
N GLY A 412 11.85 -23.97 -22.21
CA GLY A 412 12.71 -23.26 -23.17
C GLY A 412 13.79 -22.40 -22.52
N ASP A 413 13.99 -21.19 -23.02
CA ASP A 413 15.10 -20.30 -22.63
C ASP A 413 14.82 -19.51 -21.33
N PHE A 414 14.67 -20.24 -20.23
CA PHE A 414 14.50 -19.70 -18.87
C PHE A 414 15.70 -20.03 -17.96
N GLY A 415 16.81 -20.50 -18.53
CA GLY A 415 18.02 -20.84 -17.77
C GLY A 415 17.74 -21.85 -16.65
N MET A 416 18.18 -21.52 -15.43
CA MET A 416 17.96 -22.36 -14.24
C MET A 416 16.49 -22.49 -13.83
N PHE A 417 15.59 -21.66 -14.37
CA PHE A 417 14.15 -21.73 -14.11
C PHE A 417 13.41 -22.58 -15.15
N SER A 418 14.11 -23.18 -16.12
CA SER A 418 13.49 -24.03 -17.13
C SER A 418 12.77 -25.22 -16.48
N GLY A 419 11.51 -25.43 -16.87
CA GLY A 419 10.63 -26.47 -16.31
C GLY A 419 9.89 -26.05 -15.03
N ALA A 420 10.11 -24.84 -14.53
CA ALA A 420 9.33 -24.31 -13.41
C ALA A 420 7.85 -24.15 -13.78
N LYS A 421 6.97 -24.44 -12.83
CA LYS A 421 5.54 -24.16 -12.93
C LYS A 421 5.23 -22.82 -12.31
N VAL A 422 4.39 -22.04 -12.96
CA VAL A 422 3.94 -20.73 -12.48
C VAL A 422 2.43 -20.69 -12.55
N ASP A 423 1.82 -20.31 -11.44
CA ASP A 423 0.38 -20.13 -11.36
C ASP A 423 0.02 -18.66 -11.55
N THR A 424 -1.08 -18.41 -12.25
CA THR A 424 -1.77 -17.12 -12.31
C THR A 424 -3.28 -17.33 -12.28
N LEU A 425 -4.04 -16.25 -12.11
CA LEU A 425 -5.49 -16.29 -12.08
C LEU A 425 -6.06 -15.72 -13.38
N VAL A 426 -6.98 -16.48 -13.99
CA VAL A 426 -7.66 -16.08 -15.23
C VAL A 426 -9.17 -16.15 -15.09
N ASP A 427 -9.85 -15.43 -15.98
CA ASP A 427 -11.31 -15.48 -16.15
C ASP A 427 -11.76 -16.93 -16.47
N ALA A 428 -12.58 -17.50 -15.60
CA ALA A 428 -13.10 -18.86 -15.69
C ALA A 428 -14.29 -18.96 -16.66
N ASP A 429 -14.94 -17.84 -16.97
CA ASP A 429 -16.15 -17.82 -17.79
C ASP A 429 -15.82 -17.81 -19.30
N LYS A 430 -14.55 -17.52 -19.67
CA LYS A 430 -14.06 -17.64 -21.04
C LYS A 430 -13.74 -19.09 -21.42
N MET A 431 -14.38 -19.59 -22.49
CA MET A 431 -14.11 -20.92 -23.04
C MET A 431 -12.90 -20.91 -23.99
N TYR A 432 -11.95 -21.81 -23.74
CA TYR A 432 -10.81 -22.11 -24.60
C TYR A 432 -10.62 -23.63 -24.71
N ALA A 433 -9.93 -24.09 -25.76
CA ALA A 433 -9.68 -25.52 -25.96
C ALA A 433 -8.76 -26.11 -24.87
N SER A 434 -7.78 -25.34 -24.40
CA SER A 434 -6.89 -25.66 -23.28
C SER A 434 -6.21 -24.40 -22.73
N ASP A 435 -5.65 -24.47 -21.53
CA ASP A 435 -4.90 -23.36 -20.91
C ASP A 435 -3.70 -22.90 -21.75
N SER A 436 -3.01 -23.85 -22.40
CA SER A 436 -1.89 -23.54 -23.30
C SER A 436 -2.27 -22.72 -24.54
N THR A 437 -3.55 -22.68 -24.92
CA THR A 437 -4.04 -21.91 -26.07
C THR A 437 -4.53 -20.51 -25.68
N ARG A 438 -4.54 -20.19 -24.38
CA ARG A 438 -4.96 -18.88 -23.88
C ARG A 438 -3.87 -17.84 -24.16
N PRO A 439 -4.21 -16.65 -24.71
CA PRO A 439 -3.27 -15.55 -24.83
C PRO A 439 -2.55 -15.25 -23.50
N GLU A 440 -3.29 -15.34 -22.40
CA GLU A 440 -2.79 -15.14 -21.03
C GLU A 440 -1.61 -16.06 -20.68
N ALA A 441 -1.52 -17.26 -21.25
CA ALA A 441 -0.39 -18.16 -21.01
C ALA A 441 0.90 -17.70 -21.72
N THR A 442 0.77 -17.04 -22.88
CA THR A 442 1.91 -16.45 -23.60
C THR A 442 2.38 -15.18 -22.90
N ASP A 443 1.43 -14.35 -22.45
CA ASP A 443 1.73 -13.13 -21.71
C ASP A 443 2.44 -13.46 -20.39
N LEU A 444 1.97 -14.46 -19.64
CA LEU A 444 2.63 -14.92 -18.42
C LEU A 444 4.08 -15.35 -18.67
N LYS A 445 4.36 -16.11 -19.74
CA LYS A 445 5.74 -16.51 -20.09
C LYS A 445 6.62 -15.30 -20.37
N HIS A 446 6.07 -14.27 -21.02
CA HIS A 446 6.79 -13.03 -21.30
C HIS A 446 7.10 -12.26 -20.00
N ASP A 447 6.12 -12.11 -19.11
CA ASP A 447 6.32 -11.46 -17.82
C ASP A 447 7.34 -12.20 -16.95
N MET A 448 7.27 -13.54 -16.91
CA MET A 448 8.26 -14.33 -16.19
C MET A 448 9.66 -14.18 -16.78
N LYS A 449 9.80 -14.14 -18.11
CA LYS A 449 11.11 -13.91 -18.75
C LYS A 449 11.68 -12.55 -18.37
N ARG A 450 10.86 -11.48 -18.42
CA ARG A 450 11.23 -10.14 -18.00
C ARG A 450 11.72 -10.11 -16.54
N LEU A 451 10.96 -10.70 -15.62
CA LEU A 451 11.31 -10.73 -14.19
C LEU A 451 12.58 -11.54 -13.92
N ILE A 452 12.74 -12.70 -14.58
CA ILE A 452 13.95 -13.54 -14.47
C ILE A 452 15.18 -12.78 -14.99
N ASP A 453 15.09 -12.18 -16.16
CA ASP A 453 16.20 -11.44 -16.77
C ASP A 453 16.58 -10.20 -15.94
N ALA A 454 15.61 -9.60 -15.25
CA ALA A 454 15.83 -8.50 -14.30
C ALA A 454 16.30 -8.97 -12.90
N GLY A 455 16.48 -10.28 -12.69
CA GLY A 455 16.92 -10.83 -11.41
C GLY A 455 15.88 -10.71 -10.28
N ARG A 456 14.59 -10.56 -10.61
CA ARG A 456 13.50 -10.36 -9.64
C ARG A 456 12.88 -11.67 -9.15
N ILE A 457 13.35 -12.83 -9.63
CA ILE A 457 12.95 -14.15 -9.12
C ILE A 457 14.08 -14.74 -8.29
N LEU A 458 13.83 -14.96 -7.00
CA LEU A 458 14.74 -15.62 -6.10
C LEU A 458 14.75 -17.13 -6.36
N TYR A 459 15.88 -17.65 -6.83
CA TYR A 459 16.10 -19.09 -6.89
C TYR A 459 16.39 -19.66 -5.50
N THR A 460 15.84 -20.82 -5.19
CA THR A 460 16.10 -21.56 -3.94
C THR A 460 16.42 -23.02 -4.25
N GLU A 461 17.16 -23.67 -3.37
CA GLU A 461 17.45 -25.10 -3.46
C GLU A 461 16.36 -25.95 -2.78
N PRO A 462 16.19 -27.23 -3.16
CA PRO A 462 15.25 -28.13 -2.48
C PRO A 462 15.50 -28.18 -0.96
N ASN A 463 14.41 -28.06 -0.18
CA ASN A 463 14.42 -28.02 1.29
C ASN A 463 15.11 -26.79 1.92
N GLN A 464 15.43 -25.75 1.15
CA GLN A 464 15.94 -24.50 1.72
C GLN A 464 14.86 -23.81 2.55
N THR A 465 15.13 -23.61 3.84
CA THR A 465 14.28 -22.79 4.72
C THR A 465 14.59 -21.32 4.50
N LEU A 466 13.58 -20.52 4.16
CA LEU A 466 13.71 -19.07 4.02
C LEU A 466 13.18 -18.34 5.24
N GLN A 467 13.92 -17.31 5.67
CA GLN A 467 13.48 -16.29 6.61
C GLN A 467 12.97 -15.05 5.85
N THR A 468 12.33 -14.13 6.55
CA THR A 468 11.86 -12.84 5.98
C THR A 468 12.95 -12.09 5.25
N LYS A 469 14.10 -11.92 5.90
CA LYS A 469 15.24 -11.19 5.34
C LYS A 469 15.76 -11.78 4.02
N ASP A 470 15.53 -13.07 3.77
CA ASP A 470 15.99 -13.74 2.55
C ASP A 470 15.09 -13.42 1.35
N LEU A 471 13.92 -12.81 1.57
CA LEU A 471 12.97 -12.40 0.55
C LEU A 471 13.27 -11.01 -0.04
N PHE A 472 14.34 -10.37 0.42
CA PHE A 472 14.82 -9.09 -0.05
C PHE A 472 16.15 -9.28 -0.75
N ASP A 473 16.40 -8.47 -1.78
CA ASP A 473 17.72 -8.38 -2.38
C ASP A 473 18.69 -7.57 -1.49
N LYS A 474 19.93 -7.41 -1.99
CA LYS A 474 20.99 -6.68 -1.29
C LYS A 474 20.70 -5.20 -1.06
N ASP A 475 19.76 -4.64 -1.81
CA ASP A 475 19.36 -3.24 -1.74
C ASP A 475 18.08 -3.07 -0.91
N GLY A 476 17.60 -4.14 -0.27
CA GLY A 476 16.41 -4.11 0.60
C GLY A 476 15.10 -4.11 -0.17
N VAL A 477 15.11 -4.47 -1.46
CA VAL A 477 13.90 -4.54 -2.30
C VAL A 477 13.36 -5.98 -2.33
N PRO A 478 12.08 -6.23 -2.04
CA PRO A 478 11.49 -7.56 -2.10
C PRO A 478 11.59 -8.18 -3.51
N TYR A 479 12.04 -9.43 -3.61
CA TYR A 479 11.94 -10.17 -4.88
C TYR A 479 10.47 -10.25 -5.32
N ALA A 480 10.20 -10.21 -6.63
CA ALA A 480 8.84 -10.34 -7.17
C ALA A 480 8.30 -11.78 -6.99
N GLY A 481 9.17 -12.78 -7.10
CA GLY A 481 8.81 -14.17 -6.94
C GLY A 481 9.92 -15.01 -6.34
N VAL A 482 9.55 -16.19 -5.86
CA VAL A 482 10.45 -17.11 -5.16
C VAL A 482 10.20 -18.52 -5.65
N VAL A 483 11.28 -19.24 -5.95
CA VAL A 483 11.21 -20.67 -6.24
C VAL A 483 10.87 -21.43 -4.96
N ARG A 484 9.88 -22.32 -5.05
CA ARG A 484 9.53 -23.37 -4.10
C ARG A 484 9.68 -24.73 -4.77
N TRP A 485 9.95 -25.74 -3.95
CA TRP A 485 10.05 -27.13 -4.39
C TRP A 485 8.90 -27.93 -3.80
N ILE A 486 7.95 -28.31 -4.65
CA ILE A 486 6.74 -29.07 -4.26
C ILE A 486 6.78 -30.43 -4.96
N ASP A 487 6.86 -31.50 -4.18
CA ASP A 487 6.97 -32.89 -4.66
C ASP A 487 8.08 -33.07 -5.72
N GLY A 488 9.22 -32.40 -5.51
CA GLY A 488 10.38 -32.42 -6.42
C GLY A 488 10.25 -31.55 -7.68
N ASN A 489 9.13 -30.84 -7.85
CA ASN A 489 8.94 -29.91 -8.95
C ASN A 489 9.24 -28.48 -8.53
N MET A 490 9.88 -27.73 -9.43
CA MET A 490 10.12 -26.30 -9.27
C MET A 490 8.81 -25.53 -9.52
N VAL A 491 8.40 -24.72 -8.55
CA VAL A 491 7.21 -23.86 -8.62
C VAL A 491 7.65 -22.45 -8.29
N ILE A 492 7.30 -21.45 -9.10
CA ILE A 492 7.55 -20.05 -8.78
C ILE A 492 6.28 -19.46 -8.19
N GLU A 493 6.38 -19.04 -6.94
CA GLU A 493 5.30 -18.36 -6.22
C GLU A 493 5.59 -16.87 -6.13
N LYS A 494 4.55 -16.04 -6.20
CA LYS A 494 4.69 -14.59 -6.03
C LYS A 494 5.04 -14.26 -4.57
N ASN A 495 5.97 -13.33 -4.36
CA ASN A 495 6.25 -12.82 -3.03
C ASN A 495 5.09 -11.94 -2.56
N THR A 496 4.72 -12.05 -1.30
CA THR A 496 3.57 -11.33 -0.70
C THR A 496 4.02 -10.31 0.35
N ILE A 497 5.26 -9.84 0.20
CA ILE A 497 5.83 -8.68 0.86
C ILE A 497 5.93 -7.58 -0.19
N ILE A 498 5.49 -6.38 0.17
CA ILE A 498 5.47 -5.19 -0.69
C ILE A 498 6.06 -4.04 0.13
N ALA A 499 7.01 -3.32 -0.44
CA ALA A 499 7.89 -2.38 0.25
C ALA A 499 8.39 -1.28 -0.69
#